data_AF-A0AAE1N175-F1
#
_entry.id   AF-A0AAE1N175-F1
#
_cell.length_a   1.000
_cell.length_b   1.000
_cell.length_c   1.000
_cell.angle_alpha   90.00
_cell.angle_beta   90.00
_cell.angle_gamma   90.00
#
_symmetry.space_group_name_H-M   'P 1'
#
loop_
_entity.id
_entity.type
_entity.pdbx_description
1 polymer ?
#
loop_
_entity_poly.entity_id
_entity_poly.type
_entity_poly.pdbx_seq_one_letter_code
_entity_poly.pdbx_strand_id
1 'polypeptide(L)' 'MESLFRLADQEDLFSRRCICVKGPVIVGAGPSGLATAACLREQGVPFMVLERADCIASLWQKRTCDRLKLHLPKQFC' A
#
# COMPACT_ATOMS: atom_id res chain seq x y z
N MET A 1 -9.29 3.86 -40.08
CA MET A 1 -10.02 2.71 -39.50
C MET A 1 -9.01 1.78 -38.82
N GLU A 2 -8.22 2.29 -37.87
CA GLU A 2 -7.15 1.53 -37.17
C GLU A 2 -7.13 1.79 -35.65
N SER A 3 -7.90 2.78 -35.17
CA SER A 3 -7.96 3.19 -33.75
C SER A 3 -8.87 2.30 -32.89
N LEU A 4 -9.84 1.62 -33.51
CA LEU A 4 -10.85 0.83 -32.79
C LEU A 4 -10.32 -0.55 -32.32
N PHE A 5 -9.27 -1.08 -32.96
CA PHE A 5 -8.68 -2.37 -32.60
C PHE A 5 -7.73 -2.31 -31.40
N ARG A 6 -7.27 -1.12 -30.98
CA ARG A 6 -6.36 -0.97 -29.82
C ARG A 6 -7.06 -0.87 -28.47
N LEU A 7 -8.33 -0.47 -28.44
CA LEU A 7 -9.09 -0.35 -27.18
C LEU A 7 -9.62 -1.70 -26.69
N ALA A 8 -9.96 -2.61 -27.61
CA ALA A 8 -10.44 -3.95 -27.26
C ALA A 8 -9.33 -4.85 -26.66
N ASP A 9 -8.08 -4.63 -27.05
CA ASP A 9 -6.92 -5.41 -26.58
C ASP A 9 -6.41 -4.94 -25.20
N GLN A 10 -6.67 -3.68 -24.84
CA GLN A 10 -6.33 -3.17 -23.49
C GLN A 10 -7.25 -3.75 -22.42
N GLU A 11 -8.55 -3.85 -22.70
CA GLU A 11 -9.55 -4.36 -21.75
C GLU A 11 -9.28 -5.83 -21.35
N ASP A 12 -8.81 -6.68 -22.27
CA ASP A 12 -8.54 -8.10 -22.01
C ASP A 12 -7.18 -8.36 -21.33
N LEU A 13 -6.19 -7.45 -21.50
CA LEU A 13 -4.89 -7.54 -20.83
C LEU A 13 -4.95 -7.18 -19.34
N PHE A 14 -5.84 -6.26 -18.95
CA PHE A 14 -6.06 -5.92 -17.53
C PHE A 14 -6.85 -7.03 -16.81
N SER A 15 -7.77 -7.68 -17.51
CA SER A 15 -8.64 -8.75 -16.98
C SER A 15 -7.86 -9.97 -16.45
N ARG A 16 -6.66 -10.25 -17.00
CA ARG A 16 -5.82 -11.40 -16.58
C ARG A 16 -4.81 -11.12 -15.46
N ARG A 17 -4.67 -9.88 -15.00
CA ARG A 17 -3.65 -9.49 -14.00
C ARG A 17 -4.21 -8.77 -12.78
N CYS A 18 -5.50 -8.50 -12.72
CA CYS A 18 -6.13 -7.92 -11.56
C CYS A 18 -6.63 -9.02 -10.61
N ILE A 19 -6.49 -8.79 -9.31
CA ILE A 19 -7.14 -9.58 -8.27
C ILE A 19 -8.22 -8.71 -7.63
N CYS A 20 -9.45 -9.24 -7.55
CA CYS A 20 -10.50 -8.59 -6.79
C CYS A 20 -10.25 -8.83 -5.30
N VAL A 21 -10.14 -7.76 -4.53
CA VAL A 21 -10.00 -7.83 -3.07
C VAL A 21 -11.26 -7.31 -2.40
N LYS A 22 -11.51 -7.80 -1.19
CA LYS A 22 -12.61 -7.29 -0.37
C LYS A 22 -12.14 -6.02 0.35
N GLY A 23 -12.76 -4.89 0.00
CA GLY A 23 -12.54 -3.61 0.66
C GLY A 23 -11.34 -2.81 0.12
N PRO A 24 -10.92 -1.76 0.85
CA PRO A 24 -9.89 -0.84 0.37
C PRO A 24 -8.51 -1.50 0.20
N VAL A 25 -7.75 -1.02 -0.79
CA VAL A 25 -6.33 -1.33 -0.96
C VAL A 25 -5.51 -0.16 -0.44
N ILE A 26 -4.66 -0.43 0.55
CA ILE A 26 -3.70 0.52 1.11
C ILE A 26 -2.37 0.29 0.41
N VAL A 27 -1.82 1.34 -0.21
CA VAL A 27 -0.50 1.28 -0.87
C VAL A 27 0.54 1.92 0.04
N GLY A 28 1.52 1.12 0.44
CA GLY A 28 2.60 1.45 1.37
C GLY A 28 2.32 0.97 2.80
N ALA A 29 3.25 0.20 3.38
CA ALA A 29 3.23 -0.24 4.78
C ALA A 29 4.14 0.63 5.67
N GLY A 30 4.23 1.93 5.37
CA GLY A 30 4.83 2.92 6.26
C GLY A 30 3.93 3.27 7.46
N PRO A 31 4.33 4.23 8.32
CA PRO A 31 3.53 4.64 9.48
C PRO A 31 2.10 5.02 9.12
N SER A 32 1.91 5.82 8.06
CA SER A 32 0.58 6.25 7.61
C SER A 32 -0.28 5.08 7.15
N GLY A 33 0.26 4.17 6.33
CA GLY A 33 -0.48 3.01 5.83
C GLY A 33 -0.86 2.03 6.94
N LEU A 34 0.06 1.81 7.90
CA LEU A 34 -0.22 0.98 9.08
C LEU A 34 -1.25 1.63 10.01
N ALA A 35 -1.21 2.96 10.19
CA ALA A 35 -2.24 3.68 10.93
C ALA A 35 -3.62 3.54 10.28
N THR A 36 -3.71 3.71 8.96
CA THR A 36 -4.96 3.49 8.22
C THR A 36 -5.47 2.05 8.38
N ALA A 37 -4.57 1.06 8.23
CA ALA A 37 -4.90 -0.35 8.42
C ALA A 37 -5.42 -0.64 9.84
N ALA A 38 -4.81 -0.06 10.87
CA ALA A 38 -5.25 -0.20 12.25
C ALA A 38 -6.66 0.36 12.45
N CYS A 39 -6.94 1.56 11.94
CA CYS A 39 -8.27 2.17 12.01
C CYS A 39 -9.34 1.34 11.29
N LEU A 40 -9.04 0.81 10.09
CA LEU A 40 -9.99 -0.05 9.36
C LEU A 40 -10.25 -1.36 10.11
N ARG A 41 -9.20 -1.94 10.71
CA ARG A 41 -9.32 -3.16 11.52
C ARG A 41 -10.20 -2.94 12.75
N GLU A 42 -10.05 -1.83 13.45
CA GLU A 42 -10.88 -1.47 14.61
C GLU A 42 -12.36 -1.32 14.25
N GLN A 43 -12.65 -0.87 13.02
CA GLN A 43 -14.00 -0.74 12.50
C GLN A 43 -14.54 -2.04 11.86
N GLY A 44 -13.77 -3.13 11.87
CA GLY A 44 -14.18 -4.41 11.27
C GLY A 44 -14.27 -4.39 9.74
N VAL A 45 -13.63 -3.41 9.08
CA VAL A 45 -13.62 -3.29 7.63
C VAL A 45 -12.50 -4.17 7.06
N PRO A 46 -12.77 -5.08 6.11
CA PRO A 46 -11.72 -5.85 5.44
C PRO A 46 -10.90 -4.94 4.52
N PHE A 47 -9.59 -5.15 4.44
CA PHE A 47 -8.68 -4.39 3.58
C PHE A 47 -7.44 -5.23 3.20
N MET A 48 -6.67 -4.73 2.23
CA MET A 48 -5.37 -5.28 1.86
C MET A 48 -4.31 -4.19 1.89
N VAL A 49 -3.10 -4.50 2.40
CA VAL A 49 -1.95 -3.60 2.35
C VAL A 49 -0.92 -4.15 1.37
N LEU A 50 -0.44 -3.31 0.47
CA LEU A 50 0.62 -3.62 -0.47
C LEU A 50 1.85 -2.78 -0.15
N GLU A 51 3.00 -3.41 0.04
CA GLU A 51 4.28 -2.74 0.23
C GLU A 51 5.27 -3.22 -0.82
N ARG A 52 6.07 -2.29 -1.34
CA ARG A 52 7.10 -2.59 -2.33
C ARG A 52 8.25 -3.38 -1.69
N ALA A 53 8.59 -3.04 -0.45
CA ALA A 53 9.59 -3.77 0.32
C ALA A 53 9.05 -5.12 0.83
N ASP A 54 9.97 -6.04 1.05
CA ASP A 54 9.82 -7.31 1.78
C ASP A 54 9.61 -7.13 3.30
N CYS A 55 9.49 -5.90 3.80
CA CYS A 55 9.19 -5.61 5.18
C CYS A 55 8.30 -4.37 5.37
N ILE A 56 7.56 -4.35 6.48
CA ILE A 56 6.80 -3.16 6.89
C ILE A 56 7.74 -2.06 7.36
N ALA A 57 7.27 -0.81 7.26
CA ALA A 57 8.00 0.36 7.72
C ALA A 57 9.47 0.31 7.22
N SER A 58 9.67 -0.02 5.94
CA SER A 58 10.99 -0.36 5.39
C SER A 58 12.05 0.73 5.58
N LEU A 59 11.63 2.01 5.56
CA LEU A 59 12.46 3.13 5.97
C LEU A 59 12.97 2.95 7.41
N TRP A 60 12.07 2.65 8.35
CA TRP A 60 12.37 2.43 9.76
C TRP A 60 13.28 1.21 10.00
N GLN A 61 13.03 0.11 9.29
CA GLN A 61 13.75 -1.14 9.50
C GLN A 61 15.09 -1.22 8.77
N LYS A 62 15.21 -0.62 7.57
CA LYS A 62 16.36 -0.81 6.68
C LYS A 62 17.16 0.45 6.40
N ARG A 63 16.58 1.63 6.62
CA ARG A 63 17.18 2.92 6.20
C ARG A 63 17.33 3.94 7.32
N THR A 64 16.77 3.70 8.50
CA THR A 64 17.13 4.42 9.73
C THR A 64 18.53 4.01 10.11
N CYS A 65 19.51 4.66 9.47
CA CYS A 65 20.84 4.76 10.02
C CYS A 65 20.73 5.29 11.45
N ASP A 66 21.68 4.95 12.30
CA ASP A 66 21.82 5.39 13.70
C ASP A 66 21.73 6.93 13.92
N ARG A 67 21.75 7.68 12.80
CA ARG A 67 21.67 9.14 12.70
C ARG A 67 20.26 9.71 12.53
N LEU A 68 19.27 8.91 12.12
CA LEU A 68 17.91 9.39 11.92
C LEU A 68 17.10 9.18 13.19
N LYS A 69 17.13 10.16 14.09
CA LYS A 69 16.28 10.21 15.29
C LYS A 69 15.06 11.07 14.99
N LEU A 70 13.88 10.61 15.39
CA LEU A 70 12.72 11.49 15.42
C LEU A 70 13.02 12.67 16.33
N HIS A 71 12.76 13.88 15.84
CA HIS A 71 12.80 15.08 16.67
C HIS A 71 11.64 15.11 17.68
N LEU A 72 10.64 14.25 17.48
CA LEU A 72 9.51 14.09 18.38
C LEU A 72 9.84 13.08 19.48
N PRO A 73 9.60 13.44 20.76
CA PRO A 73 9.70 12.49 21.87
C PRO A 73 8.77 11.28 21.65
N LYS A 74 9.21 10.10 22.09
CA LYS A 74 8.48 8.82 21.88
C LYS A 74 7.02 8.83 22.35
N GLN A 75 6.69 9.64 23.35
CA GLN A 75 5.31 9.76 23.85
C GLN A 75 4.34 10.41 22.85
N PHE A 76 4.86 11.03 21.78
CA PHE A 76 4.08 11.66 20.72
C PHE A 76 4.12 10.85 19.41
N CYS A 77 4.63 9.61 19.43
CA CYS A 77 4.81 8.75 18.26
C CYS A 77 4.18 7.38 18.47
#